data_AF-A0A7S1GFB5-F1
#
_entry.id   AF-A0A7S1GFB5-F1
#
_cell.length_a   1.000
_cell.length_b   1.000
_cell.length_c   1.000
_cell.angle_alpha   90.00
_cell.angle_beta   90.00
_cell.angle_gamma   90.00
#
_symmetry.space_group_name_H-M   'P 1'
#
loop_
_entity.id
_entity.type
_entity.pdbx_description
1 polymer ?
#
loop_
_entity_poly.entity_id
_entity_poly.type
_entity_poly.pdbx_seq_one_letter_code
_entity_poly.pdbx_strand_id
1 'polypeptide(L)'
;SGAGEKVFACGLLKIAGLSCQVFVAAHETIDSALEVFILCMTKGERVDTYVAVEGSLFAERICDVVLEYSMTAVEKVITAAASKMRNVHLWKRLGSEFATTFPLSEVLMDELRQCCHHIDMMDIEPRLQSLLTEETNEIQIPWDEIFKSFDRSPLFHCIRFDRGEEINWVVYSREYDIFIDIVSEQSSSMTQNHFRRVRLLLKENFGEQNIAKNASDQFVSFILNWVWDDCWLGL
;
A
#
# COMPACT_ATOMS: atom_id res chain seq x y z
N SER A 1 -3.71 32.92 21.76
CA SER A 1 -3.45 31.83 22.71
C SER A 1 -3.08 30.59 21.91
N GLY A 2 -1.95 29.98 22.26
CA GLY A 2 -1.17 29.10 21.39
C GLY A 2 -1.92 27.89 20.82
N ALA A 3 -1.93 27.78 19.50
CA ALA A 3 -1.87 26.49 18.86
C ALA A 3 -0.38 26.12 18.85
N GLY A 4 0.01 25.13 19.64
CA GLY A 4 1.39 24.65 19.66
C GLY A 4 1.81 24.25 18.25
N GLU A 5 2.71 25.05 17.66
CA GLU A 5 3.40 24.73 16.42
C GLU A 5 4.01 23.34 16.59
N LYS A 6 3.47 22.37 15.86
CA LYS A 6 4.05 21.02 15.84
C LYS A 6 5.30 21.07 14.98
N VAL A 7 6.37 21.64 15.53
CA VAL A 7 7.72 21.51 14.98
C VAL A 7 8.16 20.08 15.26
N PHE A 8 8.33 19.30 14.21
CA PHE A 8 8.85 17.94 14.30
C PHE A 8 10.36 17.99 14.04
N ALA A 9 11.15 17.60 15.05
CA ALA A 9 12.59 17.45 14.87
C ALA A 9 12.86 16.24 13.96
N CYS A 10 13.47 16.46 12.79
CA CYS A 10 13.87 15.40 11.88
C CYS A 10 15.19 14.72 12.32
N GLY A 11 15.85 15.27 13.35
CA GLY A 11 17.05 14.72 13.98
C GLY A 11 18.35 15.30 13.44
N LEU A 12 19.47 14.66 13.78
CA LEU A 12 20.80 15.01 13.31
C LEU A 12 21.11 14.25 12.01
N LEU A 13 21.35 14.98 10.92
CA LEU A 13 21.75 14.44 9.62
C LEU A 13 23.21 14.79 9.33
N LYS A 14 23.92 13.88 8.65
CA LYS A 14 25.24 14.16 8.08
C LYS A 14 25.08 14.59 6.63
N ILE A 15 25.46 15.83 6.34
CA ILE A 15 25.25 16.47 5.04
C ILE A 15 26.58 17.01 4.54
N ALA A 16 27.11 16.45 3.44
CA ALA A 16 28.42 16.82 2.89
C ALA A 16 29.56 16.83 3.94
N GLY A 17 29.51 15.92 4.93
CA GLY A 17 30.48 15.84 6.02
C GLY A 17 30.21 16.78 7.21
N LEU A 18 29.20 17.65 7.12
CA LEU A 18 28.75 18.53 8.20
C LEU A 18 27.66 17.86 9.03
N SER A 19 27.59 18.23 10.30
CA SER A 19 26.52 17.79 11.21
C SER A 19 25.44 18.85 11.25
N CYS A 20 24.29 18.53 10.66
CA CYS A 20 23.16 19.44 10.52
C CYS A 20 21.98 18.92 11.33
N GLN A 21 21.43 19.75 12.21
CA GLN A 21 20.18 19.46 12.88
C GLN A 21 19.03 20.05 12.06
N VAL A 22 18.06 19.20 11.72
CA VAL A 22 16.95 19.59 10.84
C VAL A 22 15.64 19.60 11.59
N PHE A 23 14.86 20.66 11.39
CA PHE A 23 13.53 20.86 11.95
C PHE A 23 12.54 21.05 10.81
N VAL A 24 11.38 20.40 10.91
CA VAL A 24 10.31 20.54 9.92
C VAL A 24 9.07 21.05 10.64
N ALA A 25 8.45 22.10 10.10
CA ALA A 25 7.20 22.65 10.58
C ALA A 25 6.17 22.67 9.44
N ALA A 26 4.89 22.64 9.80
CA ALA A 26 3.84 22.95 8.85
C ALA A 26 3.88 24.46 8.55
N HIS A 27 3.75 24.85 7.28
CA HIS A 27 3.67 26.25 6.92
C HIS A 27 2.37 26.86 7.48
N GLU A 28 2.44 28.05 8.07
CA GLU A 28 1.30 28.63 8.81
C GLU A 28 0.06 28.89 7.95
N THR A 29 0.24 29.15 6.64
CA THR A 29 -0.83 29.60 5.74
C THR A 29 -1.07 28.69 4.54
N ILE A 30 -0.22 27.68 4.32
CA ILE A 30 -0.30 26.82 3.13
C ILE A 30 -0.30 25.37 3.62
N ASP A 31 -1.48 24.75 3.62
CA ASP A 31 -1.69 23.40 4.16
C ASP A 31 -0.83 22.31 3.47
N SER A 32 -0.44 22.55 2.22
CA SER A 32 0.38 21.62 1.44
C SER A 32 1.89 21.91 1.52
N ALA A 33 2.31 22.89 2.33
CA ALA A 33 3.70 23.30 2.42
C ALA A 33 4.30 22.97 3.79
N LEU A 34 5.59 22.62 3.76
CA LEU A 34 6.40 22.36 4.93
C LEU A 34 7.57 23.33 4.93
N GLU A 35 7.87 23.88 6.09
CA GLU A 35 9.03 24.72 6.34
C GLU A 35 10.15 23.86 6.90
N VAL A 36 11.36 24.02 6.36
CA VAL A 36 12.54 23.26 6.76
C VAL A 36 13.58 24.21 7.31
N PHE A 37 13.92 24.06 8.58
CA PHE A 37 14.98 24.81 9.25
C PHE A 37 16.19 23.92 9.47
N ILE A 38 17.38 24.42 9.12
CA ILE A 38 18.63 23.67 9.21
C ILE A 38 19.61 24.44 10.09
N LEU A 39 20.04 23.80 11.18
CA LEU A 39 21.11 24.29 12.03
C LEU A 39 22.38 23.49 11.73
N CYS A 40 23.32 24.11 11.03
CA CYS A 40 24.62 23.49 10.73
C CYS A 40 25.64 23.87 11.81
N MET A 41 26.26 22.87 12.45
CA MET A 41 27.38 23.09 13.35
C MET A 41 28.69 22.76 12.65
N THR A 42 29.60 23.75 12.58
CA THR A 42 30.96 23.58 12.07
C THR A 42 31.96 23.79 13.20
N LYS A 43 33.01 22.95 13.24
CA LYS A 43 34.13 23.16 14.18
C LYS A 43 35.10 24.16 13.57
N GLY A 44 35.03 25.41 14.00
CA GLY A 44 36.08 26.39 13.72
C GLY A 44 37.22 26.25 14.72
N GLU A 45 38.47 26.16 14.25
CA GLU A 45 39.66 26.21 15.13
C GLU A 45 39.87 27.59 15.78
N ARG A 46 39.12 28.62 15.34
CA ARG A 46 39.14 29.98 15.89
C ARG A 46 37.74 30.53 15.99
N VAL A 47 37.29 30.76 17.23
CA VAL A 47 35.97 31.29 17.59
C VAL A 47 35.79 32.74 17.11
N ASP A 48 36.88 33.47 16.87
CA ASP A 48 36.85 34.92 16.55
C ASP A 48 36.77 35.26 15.05
N THR A 49 36.78 34.28 14.13
CA THR A 49 36.81 34.56 12.67
C THR A 49 35.57 34.16 11.89
N TYR A 50 34.56 33.58 12.55
CA TYR A 50 33.27 33.26 11.93
C TYR A 50 32.11 33.94 12.68
N VAL A 51 32.24 35.23 12.96
CA VAL A 51 31.07 36.09 12.79
C VAL A 51 30.83 36.06 11.29
N ALA A 52 29.82 35.32 10.84
CA ALA A 52 29.48 35.25 9.43
C ALA A 52 29.21 36.67 8.93
N VAL A 53 30.22 37.27 8.29
CA VAL A 53 30.05 38.53 7.59
C VAL A 53 29.07 38.24 6.47
N GLU A 54 27.90 38.88 6.53
CA GLU A 54 26.92 38.85 5.45
C GLU A 54 27.63 39.18 4.12
N GLY A 55 27.47 38.32 3.10
CA GLY A 55 28.21 38.42 1.83
C GLY A 55 29.55 37.65 1.76
N SER A 56 29.89 36.83 2.76
CA SER A 56 31.03 35.93 2.67
C SER A 56 30.77 34.81 1.66
N LEU A 57 31.49 34.85 0.53
CA LEU A 57 31.43 33.82 -0.52
C LEU A 57 31.65 32.39 0.00
N PHE A 58 32.40 32.21 1.09
CA PHE A 58 32.61 30.89 1.69
C PHE A 58 31.39 30.43 2.50
N ALA A 59 30.77 31.34 3.25
CA ALA A 59 29.54 31.04 3.98
C ALA A 59 28.38 30.77 3.01
N GLU A 60 28.26 31.57 1.95
CA GLU A 60 27.27 31.37 0.88
C GLU A 60 27.40 29.99 0.23
N ARG A 61 28.61 29.58 -0.17
CA ARG A 61 28.85 28.25 -0.75
C ARG A 61 28.52 27.10 0.21
N ILE A 62 28.82 27.25 1.50
CA ILE A 62 28.42 26.23 2.50
C ILE A 62 26.91 26.19 2.63
N CYS A 63 26.25 27.34 2.69
CA CYS A 63 24.80 27.43 2.73
C CYS A 63 24.15 26.77 1.52
N ASP A 64 24.65 27.02 0.30
CA ASP A 64 24.12 26.42 -0.94
C ASP A 64 24.21 24.90 -0.89
N VAL A 65 25.38 24.36 -0.53
CA VAL A 65 25.59 22.91 -0.41
C VAL A 65 24.73 22.31 0.68
N VAL A 66 24.65 22.94 1.86
CA VAL A 66 23.81 22.44 2.95
C VAL A 66 22.34 22.48 2.53
N LEU A 67 21.87 23.54 1.87
CA LEU A 67 20.48 23.69 1.44
C LEU A 67 20.09 22.60 0.43
N GLU A 68 20.85 22.44 -0.65
CA GLU A 68 20.56 21.48 -1.73
C GLU A 68 20.48 20.04 -1.19
N TYR A 69 21.48 19.63 -0.41
CA TYR A 69 21.53 18.29 0.15
C TYR A 69 20.51 18.06 1.26
N SER A 70 20.21 19.09 2.07
CA SER A 70 19.18 18.99 3.13
C SER A 70 17.81 18.84 2.52
N MET A 71 17.46 19.63 1.50
CA MET A 71 16.17 19.51 0.81
C MET A 71 15.96 18.10 0.28
N THR A 72 16.97 17.57 -0.42
CA THR A 72 16.91 16.20 -0.97
C THR A 72 16.79 15.15 0.13
N ALA A 73 17.53 15.28 1.24
CA ALA A 73 17.48 14.33 2.34
C ALA A 73 16.13 14.36 3.07
N VAL A 74 15.60 15.56 3.34
CA VAL A 74 14.33 15.77 4.02
C VAL A 74 13.17 15.30 3.15
N GLU A 75 13.16 15.62 1.86
CA GLU A 75 12.16 15.14 0.90
C GLU A 75 12.10 13.61 0.88
N LYS A 76 13.26 12.93 0.84
CA LYS A 76 13.32 11.47 0.91
C LYS A 76 12.72 10.93 2.20
N VAL A 77 13.04 11.53 3.34
CA VAL A 77 12.52 11.10 4.65
C VAL A 77 11.00 11.30 4.71
N ILE A 78 10.50 12.47 4.29
CA ILE A 78 9.07 12.80 4.30
C ILE A 78 8.31 11.88 3.33
N THR A 79 8.83 11.67 2.13
CA THR A 79 8.21 10.79 1.13
C THR A 79 8.14 9.36 1.64
N ALA A 80 9.21 8.86 2.25
CA ALA A 80 9.22 7.54 2.87
C ALA A 80 8.21 7.43 4.03
N ALA A 81 8.14 8.45 4.89
CA ALA A 81 7.20 8.50 6.00
C ALA A 81 5.74 8.56 5.50
N ALA A 82 5.46 9.43 4.52
CA ALA A 82 4.14 9.60 3.92
C ALA A 82 3.69 8.32 3.21
N SER A 83 4.58 7.68 2.43
CA SER A 83 4.32 6.38 1.81
C SER A 83 3.99 5.31 2.86
N LYS A 84 4.80 5.22 3.94
CA LYS A 84 4.56 4.28 5.03
C LYS A 84 3.22 4.54 5.74
N MET A 85 2.90 5.79 6.02
CA MET A 85 1.62 6.18 6.64
C MET A 85 0.44 5.86 5.73
N ARG A 86 0.56 6.15 4.43
CA ARG A 86 -0.47 5.84 3.43
C ARG A 86 -0.69 4.33 3.33
N ASN A 87 0.38 3.54 3.26
CA ASN A 87 0.32 2.09 3.26
C ASN A 87 -0.42 1.57 4.53
N VAL A 88 -0.01 2.00 5.73
CA VAL A 88 -0.70 1.63 6.98
C VAL A 88 -2.18 2.02 6.94
N HIS A 89 -2.51 3.22 6.45
CA HIS A 89 -3.89 3.68 6.35
C HIS A 89 -4.71 2.85 5.35
N LEU A 90 -4.16 2.55 4.17
CA LEU A 90 -4.83 1.74 3.14
C LEU A 90 -5.16 0.35 3.65
N TRP A 91 -4.20 -0.33 4.28
CA TRP A 91 -4.41 -1.67 4.84
C TRP A 91 -5.44 -1.68 5.97
N LYS A 92 -5.37 -0.69 6.87
CA LYS A 92 -6.35 -0.57 7.96
C LYS A 92 -7.76 -0.31 7.42
N ARG A 93 -7.85 0.60 6.44
CA ARG A 93 -9.09 1.04 5.82
C ARG A 93 -9.72 -0.07 5.00
N LEU A 94 -9.02 -0.65 4.04
CA LEU A 94 -9.54 -1.70 3.15
C LEU A 94 -9.72 -3.05 3.85
N GLY A 95 -9.00 -3.28 4.96
CA GLY A 95 -9.14 -4.48 5.78
C GLY A 95 -10.18 -4.33 6.88
N SER A 96 -9.72 -4.21 8.12
CA SER A 96 -10.55 -4.30 9.32
C SER A 96 -11.66 -3.24 9.48
N GLU A 97 -11.49 -2.04 8.88
CA GLU A 97 -12.43 -0.93 9.05
C GLU A 97 -13.48 -0.84 7.93
N PHE A 98 -13.24 -1.46 6.77
CA PHE A 98 -14.24 -1.66 5.73
C PHE A 98 -15.06 -2.90 6.08
N ALA A 99 -16.07 -2.74 6.93
CA ALA A 99 -17.08 -3.78 7.20
C ALA A 99 -18.34 -3.61 6.33
N THR A 100 -18.34 -2.64 5.41
CA THR A 100 -19.50 -2.28 4.58
C THR A 100 -19.06 -2.06 3.15
N THR A 101 -19.80 -2.66 2.21
CA THR A 101 -19.64 -2.57 0.76
C THR A 101 -19.79 -1.12 0.28
N PHE A 102 -18.70 -0.36 0.32
CA PHE A 102 -18.61 0.94 -0.36
C PHE A 102 -17.86 0.76 -1.68
N PRO A 103 -18.23 1.49 -2.74
CA PRO A 103 -17.48 1.46 -3.99
C PRO A 103 -16.05 1.92 -3.74
N LEU A 104 -15.08 1.03 -3.99
CA LEU A 104 -13.69 1.42 -4.03
C LEU A 104 -13.45 2.33 -5.23
N SER A 105 -12.57 3.32 -5.09
CA SER A 105 -12.11 4.09 -6.24
C SER A 105 -10.93 3.37 -6.91
N GLU A 106 -10.80 3.55 -8.22
CA GLU A 106 -9.67 3.06 -9.00
C GLU A 106 -8.33 3.52 -8.40
N VAL A 107 -8.27 4.77 -7.95
CA VAL A 107 -7.09 5.36 -7.32
C VAL A 107 -6.64 4.57 -6.09
N LEU A 108 -7.57 4.16 -5.22
CA LEU A 108 -7.23 3.40 -4.02
C LEU A 108 -6.74 1.99 -4.37
N MET A 109 -7.29 1.37 -5.41
CA MET A 109 -6.82 0.07 -5.90
C MET A 109 -5.40 0.13 -6.45
N ASP A 110 -5.12 1.15 -7.25
CA ASP A 110 -3.78 1.32 -7.82
C ASP A 110 -2.75 1.65 -6.73
N GLU A 111 -3.13 2.47 -5.73
CA GLU A 111 -2.28 2.73 -4.57
C GLU A 111 -2.01 1.47 -3.74
N LEU A 112 -3.04 0.63 -3.50
CA LEU A 112 -2.88 -0.64 -2.80
C LEU A 112 -1.86 -1.52 -3.54
N ARG A 113 -2.05 -1.73 -4.85
CA ARG A 113 -1.14 -2.53 -5.67
C ARG A 113 0.28 -1.98 -5.62
N GLN A 114 0.48 -0.68 -5.79
CA GLN A 114 1.82 -0.07 -5.73
C GLN A 114 2.55 -0.28 -4.40
N CYS A 115 1.81 -0.42 -3.29
CA CYS A 115 2.36 -0.60 -1.94
C CYS A 115 2.54 -2.07 -1.54
N CYS A 116 2.27 -3.01 -2.44
CA CYS A 116 2.26 -4.44 -2.16
C CYS A 116 3.36 -5.20 -2.92
N HIS A 117 3.86 -6.26 -2.29
CA HIS A 117 4.51 -7.34 -2.99
C HIS A 117 3.44 -8.27 -3.57
N HIS A 118 3.60 -8.68 -4.84
CA HIS A 118 2.59 -9.45 -5.55
C HIS A 118 3.09 -10.86 -5.82
N ILE A 119 2.22 -11.84 -5.56
CA ILE A 119 2.46 -13.23 -5.92
C ILE A 119 1.29 -13.70 -6.77
N ASP A 120 1.57 -14.23 -7.97
CA ASP A 120 0.52 -14.78 -8.83
C ASP A 120 0.11 -16.17 -8.36
N MET A 121 -1.17 -16.34 -8.05
CA MET A 121 -1.70 -17.61 -7.54
C MET A 121 -1.99 -18.59 -8.65
N MET A 122 -2.31 -18.10 -9.87
CA MET A 122 -2.58 -18.98 -11.01
C MET A 122 -1.33 -19.79 -11.38
N ASP A 123 -0.13 -19.23 -11.15
CA ASP A 123 1.14 -19.91 -11.39
C ASP A 123 1.49 -20.95 -10.32
N ILE A 124 0.95 -20.80 -9.10
CA ILE A 124 1.32 -21.61 -7.93
C ILE A 124 0.32 -22.73 -7.67
N GLU A 125 -0.96 -22.51 -7.95
CA GLU A 125 -2.03 -23.49 -7.74
C GLU A 125 -2.73 -23.81 -9.07
N PRO A 126 -2.26 -24.83 -9.81
CA PRO A 126 -2.81 -25.17 -11.12
C PRO A 126 -4.26 -25.68 -11.05
N ARG A 127 -4.72 -26.17 -9.89
CA ARG A 127 -6.15 -26.55 -9.74
C ARG A 127 -7.05 -25.33 -9.71
N LEU A 128 -6.61 -24.24 -9.09
CA LEU A 128 -7.32 -22.96 -9.10
C LEU A 128 -7.33 -22.37 -10.51
N GLN A 129 -6.20 -22.45 -11.21
CA GLN A 129 -6.15 -22.05 -12.62
C GLN A 129 -7.17 -22.84 -13.44
N SER A 130 -7.17 -24.17 -13.36
CA SER A 130 -8.16 -25.03 -14.03
C SER A 130 -9.60 -24.63 -13.66
N LEU A 131 -9.91 -24.45 -12.37
CA LEU A 131 -11.23 -24.03 -11.90
C LEU A 131 -11.72 -22.68 -12.48
N LEU A 132 -10.81 -21.73 -12.63
CA LEU A 132 -11.11 -20.35 -13.05
C LEU A 132 -10.99 -20.13 -14.57
N THR A 133 -10.33 -21.03 -15.28
CA THR A 133 -10.05 -20.88 -16.73
C THR A 133 -10.69 -21.93 -17.62
N GLU A 134 -11.13 -23.07 -17.07
CA GLU A 134 -11.79 -24.07 -17.90
C GLU A 134 -13.22 -23.67 -18.28
N GLU A 135 -13.54 -23.91 -19.56
CA GLU A 135 -14.89 -23.92 -20.12
C GLU A 135 -15.71 -25.15 -19.69
N THR A 136 -15.16 -25.99 -18.80
CA THR A 136 -15.83 -27.17 -18.23
C THR A 136 -16.85 -26.67 -17.21
N ASN A 137 -18.07 -26.46 -17.69
CA ASN A 137 -19.27 -26.04 -16.96
C ASN A 137 -19.70 -27.02 -15.82
N GLU A 138 -18.80 -27.42 -14.92
CA GLU A 138 -19.18 -28.23 -13.74
C GLU A 138 -19.71 -27.33 -12.61
N ILE A 139 -19.18 -26.12 -12.47
CA ILE A 139 -19.74 -25.12 -11.55
C ILE A 139 -20.95 -24.46 -12.21
N GLN A 140 -22.15 -24.89 -11.79
CA GLN A 140 -23.42 -24.27 -12.21
C GLN A 140 -23.74 -22.96 -11.49
N ILE A 141 -22.87 -22.55 -10.55
CA ILE A 141 -23.08 -21.39 -9.68
C ILE A 141 -22.37 -20.16 -10.27
N PRO A 142 -23.04 -18.99 -10.35
CA PRO A 142 -22.39 -17.76 -10.78
C PRO A 142 -21.24 -17.35 -9.84
N TRP A 143 -20.10 -16.95 -10.41
CA TRP A 143 -18.96 -16.46 -9.63
C TRP A 143 -19.28 -15.28 -8.72
N ASP A 144 -20.23 -14.43 -9.13
CA ASP A 144 -20.76 -13.35 -8.29
C ASP A 144 -21.33 -13.87 -6.96
N GLU A 145 -21.96 -15.04 -6.95
CA GLU A 145 -22.51 -15.66 -5.75
C GLU A 145 -21.42 -16.29 -4.90
N ILE A 146 -20.45 -16.95 -5.52
CA ILE A 146 -19.27 -17.50 -4.86
C ILE A 146 -18.52 -16.38 -4.13
N PHE A 147 -18.21 -15.26 -4.80
CA PHE A 147 -17.49 -14.16 -4.14
C PHE A 147 -18.32 -13.45 -3.06
N LYS A 148 -19.64 -13.30 -3.25
CA LYS A 148 -20.52 -12.81 -2.18
C LYS A 148 -20.56 -13.73 -0.96
N SER A 149 -20.30 -15.03 -1.13
CA SER A 149 -20.25 -15.97 0.01
C SER A 149 -19.09 -15.68 0.97
N PHE A 150 -18.00 -15.08 0.49
CA PHE A 150 -16.86 -14.70 1.34
C PHE A 150 -17.26 -13.69 2.43
N ASP A 151 -18.19 -12.77 2.14
CA ASP A 151 -18.69 -11.82 3.15
C ASP A 151 -19.53 -12.50 4.24
N ARG A 152 -20.01 -13.73 4.02
CA ARG A 152 -20.70 -14.52 5.05
C ARG A 152 -19.73 -15.20 6.00
N SER A 153 -18.47 -15.35 5.60
CA SER A 153 -17.42 -15.93 6.43
C SER A 153 -16.83 -14.87 7.36
N PRO A 154 -16.62 -15.16 8.66
CA PRO A 154 -15.95 -14.22 9.56
C PRO A 154 -14.47 -14.03 9.23
N LEU A 155 -13.88 -14.92 8.40
CA LEU A 155 -12.47 -14.93 8.03
C LEU A 155 -12.15 -13.98 6.88
N PHE A 156 -13.14 -13.65 6.06
CA PHE A 156 -12.94 -12.92 4.83
C PHE A 156 -13.80 -11.67 4.76
N HIS A 157 -13.38 -10.75 3.90
CA HIS A 157 -14.22 -9.66 3.41
C HIS A 157 -13.98 -9.52 1.90
N CYS A 158 -15.05 -9.41 1.12
CA CYS A 158 -14.97 -9.28 -0.32
C CYS A 158 -15.47 -7.91 -0.78
N ILE A 159 -14.71 -7.28 -1.66
CA ILE A 159 -15.05 -6.00 -2.26
C ILE A 159 -15.07 -6.18 -3.77
N ARG A 160 -16.15 -5.75 -4.41
CA ARG A 160 -16.30 -5.73 -5.86
C ARG A 160 -16.05 -4.32 -6.41
N PHE A 161 -15.30 -4.24 -7.50
CA PHE A 161 -15.02 -3.01 -8.23
C PHE A 161 -15.11 -3.25 -9.75
N ASP A 162 -16.09 -2.62 -10.39
CA ASP A 162 -16.33 -2.76 -11.83
C ASP A 162 -15.69 -1.57 -12.59
N ARG A 163 -14.89 -1.88 -13.61
CA ARG A 163 -14.17 -0.91 -14.45
C ARG A 163 -14.36 -1.23 -15.93
N GLY A 164 -15.38 -0.63 -16.54
CA GLY A 164 -15.72 -0.91 -17.94
C GLY A 164 -16.15 -2.37 -18.10
N GLU A 165 -15.39 -3.14 -18.87
CA GLU A 165 -15.62 -4.58 -19.09
C GLU A 165 -14.88 -5.47 -18.07
N GLU A 166 -14.03 -4.89 -17.22
CA GLU A 166 -13.31 -5.62 -16.17
C GLU A 166 -14.06 -5.59 -14.85
N ILE A 167 -14.21 -6.75 -14.21
CA ILE A 167 -14.68 -6.90 -12.83
C ILE A 167 -13.48 -7.29 -11.97
N ASN A 168 -13.16 -6.45 -11.00
CA ASN A 168 -12.16 -6.71 -9.98
C ASN A 168 -12.83 -7.14 -8.67
N TRP A 169 -12.34 -8.22 -8.09
CA TRP A 169 -12.69 -8.65 -6.73
C TRP A 169 -11.47 -8.57 -5.85
N VAL A 170 -11.63 -7.97 -4.68
CA VAL A 170 -10.60 -7.87 -3.67
C VAL A 170 -11.09 -8.60 -2.44
N VAL A 171 -10.46 -9.72 -2.12
CA VAL A 171 -10.77 -10.51 -0.93
C VAL A 171 -9.71 -10.26 0.12
N TYR A 172 -10.08 -9.69 1.25
CA TYR A 172 -9.22 -9.54 2.42
C TYR A 172 -9.33 -10.78 3.32
N SER A 173 -8.21 -11.43 3.62
CA SER A 173 -8.15 -12.47 4.66
C SER A 173 -7.70 -11.85 5.98
N ARG A 174 -8.58 -11.90 6.98
CA ARG A 174 -8.34 -11.31 8.31
C ARG A 174 -7.30 -12.06 9.12
N GLU A 175 -7.20 -13.37 8.91
CA GLU A 175 -6.30 -14.23 9.68
C GLU A 175 -4.84 -13.97 9.32
N TYR A 176 -4.57 -13.78 8.03
CA TYR A 176 -3.22 -13.62 7.51
C TYR A 176 -2.86 -12.15 7.19
N ASP A 177 -3.81 -11.22 7.32
CA ASP A 177 -3.67 -9.81 6.94
C ASP A 177 -3.13 -9.67 5.51
N ILE A 178 -3.85 -10.28 4.56
CA ILE A 178 -3.50 -10.27 3.13
C ILE A 178 -4.70 -9.86 2.27
N PHE A 179 -4.44 -9.29 1.09
CA PHE A 179 -5.47 -9.12 0.05
C PHE A 179 -5.25 -10.10 -1.10
N ILE A 180 -6.35 -10.50 -1.72
CA ILE A 180 -6.37 -11.33 -2.91
C ILE A 180 -7.07 -10.52 -4.00
N ASP A 181 -6.33 -10.13 -5.02
CA ASP A 181 -6.79 -9.34 -6.16
C ASP A 181 -7.11 -10.26 -7.33
N ILE A 182 -8.38 -10.27 -7.74
CA ILE A 182 -8.93 -11.15 -8.76
C ILE A 182 -9.50 -10.29 -9.86
N VAL A 183 -8.97 -10.42 -11.07
CA VAL A 183 -9.42 -9.66 -12.24
C VAL A 183 -10.07 -10.60 -13.22
N SER A 184 -11.31 -10.29 -13.57
CA SER A 184 -12.07 -10.98 -14.60
C SER A 184 -12.56 -10.00 -15.65
N GLU A 185 -12.76 -10.50 -16.86
CA GLU A 185 -13.36 -9.75 -17.95
C GLU A 185 -14.74 -10.35 -18.25
N GLN A 186 -15.75 -9.49 -18.39
CA GLN A 186 -17.06 -9.91 -18.88
C GLN A 186 -16.93 -10.29 -20.34
N SER A 187 -17.16 -11.56 -20.67
CA SER A 187 -17.28 -11.96 -22.06
C SER A 187 -18.64 -11.53 -22.63
N SER A 188 -18.70 -11.37 -23.95
CA SER A 188 -19.93 -11.01 -24.67
C SER A 188 -21.01 -12.10 -24.62
N SER A 189 -20.68 -13.32 -24.17
CA SER A 189 -21.64 -14.34 -23.77
C SER A 189 -21.93 -14.20 -22.27
N MET A 190 -23.19 -13.91 -21.93
CA MET A 190 -23.64 -13.51 -20.57
C MET A 190 -23.41 -14.52 -19.43
N THR A 191 -22.65 -15.60 -19.64
CA THR A 191 -22.49 -16.70 -18.68
C THR A 191 -21.04 -17.03 -18.36
N GLN A 192 -20.04 -16.40 -18.98
CA GLN A 192 -18.64 -16.75 -18.75
C GLN A 192 -17.81 -15.51 -18.37
N ASN A 193 -17.36 -15.47 -17.12
CA ASN A 193 -16.32 -14.56 -16.67
C ASN A 193 -14.97 -15.19 -17.00
N HIS A 194 -14.15 -14.50 -17.79
CA HIS A 194 -12.79 -14.96 -18.04
C HIS A 194 -11.85 -14.37 -16.98
N PHE A 195 -11.33 -15.20 -16.08
CA PHE A 195 -10.39 -14.75 -15.06
C PHE A 195 -9.00 -14.59 -15.66
N ARG A 196 -8.54 -13.33 -15.73
CA ARG A 196 -7.23 -12.99 -16.27
C ARG A 196 -6.11 -13.14 -15.24
N ARG A 197 -6.44 -12.96 -13.97
CA ARG A 197 -5.43 -12.79 -12.92
C ARG A 197 -5.99 -13.07 -11.53
N VAL A 198 -5.23 -13.79 -10.72
CA VAL A 198 -5.47 -13.98 -9.29
C VAL A 198 -4.17 -13.79 -8.55
N ARG A 199 -4.08 -12.80 -7.67
CA ARG A 199 -2.83 -12.44 -7.00
C ARG A 199 -3.00 -12.24 -5.51
N LEU A 200 -2.01 -12.69 -4.76
CA LEU A 200 -1.84 -12.25 -3.38
C LEU A 200 -1.12 -10.89 -3.39
N LEU A 201 -1.72 -9.92 -2.71
CA LEU A 201 -1.10 -8.66 -2.36
C LEU A 201 -0.66 -8.74 -0.90
N LEU A 202 0.65 -8.66 -0.70
CA LEU A 202 1.30 -8.75 0.61
C LEU A 202 1.89 -7.41 0.97
N LYS A 203 1.80 -7.02 2.23
CA LYS A 203 2.43 -5.79 2.71
C LYS A 203 3.95 -5.88 2.58
N GLU A 204 4.58 -4.83 2.08
CA GLU A 204 6.04 -4.72 2.06
C GLU A 204 6.61 -4.95 3.48
N ASN A 205 7.63 -5.82 3.57
CA ASN A 205 8.29 -6.32 4.80
C ASN A 205 7.72 -7.60 5.45
N PHE A 206 6.75 -8.29 4.86
CA PHE A 206 6.46 -9.66 5.31
C PHE A 206 7.55 -10.64 4.83
N GLY A 207 8.45 -10.99 5.74
CA GLY A 207 9.30 -12.16 5.58
C GLY A 207 8.54 -13.39 6.05
N GLU A 208 7.85 -14.09 5.16
CA GLU A 208 7.50 -15.51 5.28
C GLU A 208 6.67 -15.96 4.07
N GLN A 209 7.31 -16.62 3.09
CA GLN A 209 6.63 -17.36 2.01
C GLN A 209 5.57 -18.33 2.55
N ASN A 210 5.74 -18.80 3.80
CA ASN A 210 4.80 -19.68 4.49
C ASN A 210 3.44 -19.03 4.73
N ILE A 211 3.38 -17.73 5.06
CA ILE A 211 2.10 -17.01 5.26
C ILE A 211 1.34 -16.93 3.94
N ALA A 212 2.04 -16.57 2.85
CA ALA A 212 1.45 -16.51 1.52
C ALA A 212 0.92 -17.87 1.08
N LYS A 213 1.69 -18.95 1.32
CA LYS A 213 1.27 -20.31 1.02
C LYS A 213 0.03 -20.72 1.82
N ASN A 214 0.04 -20.53 3.13
CA ASN A 214 -1.09 -20.89 3.99
C ASN A 214 -2.37 -20.11 3.63
N ALA A 215 -2.23 -18.82 3.31
CA ALA A 215 -3.35 -17.99 2.93
C ALA A 215 -3.90 -18.36 1.53
N SER A 216 -3.01 -18.71 0.59
CA SER A 216 -3.39 -19.30 -0.70
C SER A 216 -4.15 -20.61 -0.49
N ASP A 217 -3.60 -21.53 0.30
CA ASP A 217 -4.20 -22.83 0.59
C ASP A 217 -5.58 -22.67 1.26
N GLN A 218 -5.73 -21.71 2.19
CA GLN A 218 -7.00 -21.41 2.84
C GLN A 218 -8.03 -20.86 1.84
N PHE A 219 -7.63 -19.92 0.98
CA PHE A 219 -8.51 -19.36 -0.06
C PHE A 219 -8.99 -20.44 -1.02
N VAL A 220 -8.06 -21.24 -1.54
CA VAL A 220 -8.35 -22.34 -2.47
C VAL A 220 -9.27 -23.36 -1.81
N SER A 221 -8.96 -23.75 -0.57
CA SER A 221 -9.79 -24.69 0.19
C SER A 221 -11.18 -24.13 0.46
N PHE A 222 -11.31 -22.83 0.74
CA PHE A 222 -12.61 -22.20 0.95
C PHE A 222 -13.48 -22.26 -0.31
N ILE A 223 -12.93 -21.89 -1.47
CA ILE A 223 -13.67 -21.97 -2.75
C ILE A 223 -14.06 -23.42 -3.04
N LEU A 224 -13.11 -24.35 -2.95
CA LEU A 224 -13.37 -25.76 -3.29
C LEU A 224 -14.38 -26.39 -2.34
N ASN A 225 -14.29 -26.12 -1.02
CA ASN A 225 -15.26 -26.64 -0.05
C ASN A 225 -16.64 -26.02 -0.23
N TRP A 226 -16.73 -24.72 -0.52
CA TRP A 226 -18.02 -24.07 -0.74
C TRP A 226 -18.71 -24.60 -2.00
N VAL A 227 -17.96 -24.74 -3.10
CA VAL A 227 -18.43 -25.40 -4.33
C VAL A 227 -18.88 -26.84 -4.04
N TRP A 228 -18.14 -27.56 -3.19
CA TRP A 228 -18.49 -28.94 -2.83
C TRP A 228 -19.77 -29.01 -1.98
N ASP A 229 -19.86 -28.24 -0.90
CA ASP A 229 -20.99 -28.26 0.03
C ASP A 229 -22.32 -27.87 -0.65
N ASP A 230 -22.29 -26.92 -1.57
CA ASP A 230 -23.50 -26.49 -2.31
C ASP A 230 -23.91 -27.53 -3.39
N CYS A 231 -22.94 -28.19 -4.03
CA CYS A 231 -23.19 -29.33 -4.93
C CYS A 231 -23.87 -30.52 -4.21
N TRP A 232 -23.66 -30.70 -2.90
CA TRP A 232 -24.34 -31.74 -2.11
C TRP A 232 -25.74 -31.35 -1.61
N LEU A 233 -26.01 -30.06 -1.44
CA LEU A 233 -27.33 -29.57 -1.01
C LEU A 233 -28.35 -29.47 -2.16
N GLY A 234 -27.89 -29.59 -3.41
CA GLY A 234 -28.71 -29.61 -4.63
C GLY A 234 -29.14 -31.00 -5.13
N LEU A 235 -28.82 -32.09 -4.42
CA LEU A 235 -29.22 -33.47 -4.74
C LEU A 235 -30.32 -34.00 -3.79
#